data_AF-A0A6S6UIB1-F1
#
_entry.id   AF-A0A6S6UIB1-F1
#
_cell.length_a   1.000
_cell.length_b   1.000
_cell.length_c   1.000
_cell.angle_alpha   90.00
_cell.angle_beta   90.00
_cell.angle_gamma   90.00
#
_symmetry.space_group_name_H-M   'P 1'
#
loop_
_entity.id
_entity.type
_entity.pdbx_description
1 polymer ?
#
loop_
_entity_poly.entity_id
_entity_poly.type
_entity_poly.pdbx_seq_one_letter_code
_entity_poly.pdbx_strand_id
1 'polypeptide(L)' 'MEVRLSHLCSRVLELHEQRQHYGLKLPNTCIEPDHGEAHKTRCLHALATYGVTPP' A
#
# COMPACT_ATOMS: atom_id res chain seq x y z
N MET A 1 -12.48 9.12 10.75
CA MET A 1 -11.72 7.86 10.95
C MET A 1 -10.98 7.54 9.64
N GLU A 2 -10.18 8.48 9.10
CA GLU A 2 -9.58 8.38 7.74
C GLU A 2 -8.05 8.34 7.77
N VAL A 3 -7.44 8.56 8.93
CA VAL A 3 -5.99 8.71 9.11
C VAL A 3 -5.25 7.42 8.73
N ARG A 4 -5.84 6.25 8.96
CA ARG A 4 -5.15 4.97 8.74
C ARG A 4 -4.77 4.73 7.27
N LEU A 5 -5.63 5.15 6.34
CA LEU A 5 -5.39 4.96 4.91
C LEU A 5 -4.34 5.94 4.37
N SER A 6 -4.44 7.22 4.77
CA SER A 6 -3.44 8.24 4.40
C SER A 6 -2.05 7.87 4.91
N HIS A 7 -1.92 7.44 6.16
CA HIS A 7 -0.62 7.03 6.70
C HIS A 7 -0.02 5.83 5.96
N LEU A 8 -0.83 4.86 5.52
CA LEU A 8 -0.35 3.73 4.73
C LEU A 8 0.06 4.15 3.32
N CYS A 9 -0.72 5.02 2.68
CA CYS A 9 -0.43 5.59 1.36
C CYS A 9 0.89 6.38 1.39
N SER A 10 1.07 7.25 2.39
CA SER A 10 2.32 7.98 2.60
C SER A 10 3.51 7.05 2.78
N ARG A 11 3.35 5.96 3.55
CA ARG A 11 4.44 4.98 3.75
C ARG A 11 4.84 4.30 2.43
N VAL A 12 3.88 3.95 1.58
CA VAL A 12 4.13 3.39 0.24
C VAL A 12 4.88 4.40 -0.64
N LEU A 13 4.49 5.67 -0.57
CA LEU A 13 5.16 6.75 -1.32
C LEU A 13 6.60 6.96 -0.85
N GLU A 14 6.84 6.99 0.46
CA GLU A 14 8.19 7.11 1.03
C GLU A 14 9.08 5.93 0.65
N LEU A 15 8.57 4.69 0.75
CA LEU A 15 9.33 3.50 0.35
C LEU A 15 9.63 3.48 -1.16
N HIS A 16 8.70 4.00 -1.97
CA HIS A 16 8.89 4.18 -3.41
C HIS A 16 9.97 5.21 -3.75
N GLU A 17 9.95 6.37 -3.09
CA GLU A 17 10.97 7.42 -3.23
C GLU A 17 12.37 6.89 -2.87
N GLN A 18 12.45 6.03 -1.85
CA GLN A 18 13.71 5.38 -1.48
C GLN A 18 14.17 4.31 -2.47
N ARG A 19 13.40 4.02 -3.54
CA ARG A 19 13.65 2.96 -4.53
C ARG A 19 14.00 1.62 -3.89
N GLN A 20 13.44 1.36 -2.72
CA GLN A 20 13.65 0.11 -2.00
C GLN A 20 12.61 -0.91 -2.48
N HIS A 21 12.94 -2.20 -2.35
CA HIS A 21 11.94 -3.24 -2.54
C HIS A 21 11.07 -3.29 -1.29
N TYR A 22 9.79 -3.01 -1.43
CA TYR A 22 8.83 -3.06 -0.33
C TYR A 22 7.64 -3.92 -0.72
N GLY A 23 7.03 -4.58 0.26
CA GLY A 23 5.85 -5.41 0.09
C GLY A 23 4.73 -4.93 0.99
N LEU A 24 3.50 -5.23 0.62
CA LEU A 24 2.32 -4.85 1.38
C LEU A 24 1.60 -6.09 1.86
N LYS A 25 1.53 -6.27 3.19
CA LYS A 25 0.82 -7.38 3.82
C LYS A 25 -0.39 -6.86 4.57
N LEU A 26 -1.56 -7.19 4.06
CA LEU A 26 -2.88 -6.92 4.60
C LEU A 26 -3.55 -8.26 4.93
N PRO A 27 -4.55 -8.29 5.83
CA PRO A 27 -5.24 -9.53 6.19
C PRO A 27 -5.90 -10.23 4.99
N ASN A 28 -6.35 -9.48 3.98
CA ASN A 28 -6.97 -10.02 2.77
C ASN A 28 -6.07 -9.99 1.51
N THR A 29 -4.91 -9.31 1.58
CA THR A 29 -4.06 -9.09 0.41
C THR A 29 -2.59 -9.20 0.80
N CYS A 30 -1.83 -10.05 0.11
CA CYS A 30 -0.39 -10.12 0.25
C CYS A 30 0.28 -9.75 -1.06
N ILE A 31 1.05 -8.67 -1.05
CA ILE A 31 1.85 -8.20 -2.18
C ILE A 31 3.31 -8.45 -1.82
N GLU A 32 3.96 -9.28 -2.63
CA GLU A 32 5.39 -9.58 -2.50
C GLU A 32 6.24 -8.31 -2.66
N PRO A 33 7.44 -8.27 -2.03
CA PRO A 33 8.31 -7.13 -2.12
C PRO A 33 8.79 -6.92 -3.56
N ASP A 34 8.39 -5.81 -4.15
CA ASP A 34 8.71 -5.46 -5.53
C ASP A 34 8.97 -3.95 -5.63
N HIS A 35 9.26 -3.45 -6.83
CA HIS A 35 9.65 -2.06 -7.02
C HIS A 35 9.08 -1.52 -8.34
N GLY A 36 8.99 -0.20 -8.42
CA GLY A 36 8.47 0.49 -9.61
C GLY A 36 6.99 0.85 -9.52
N GLU A 37 6.50 1.43 -10.61
CA GLU A 37 5.19 2.11 -10.62
C GLU A 37 4.01 1.12 -10.57
N ALA A 38 4.15 -0.05 -11.19
CA ALA A 38 3.16 -1.12 -11.13
C ALA A 38 2.94 -1.60 -9.68
N HIS A 39 4.02 -1.73 -8.91
CA HIS A 39 3.95 -2.12 -7.50
C HIS A 39 3.27 -1.03 -6.65
N LYS A 40 3.63 0.25 -6.85
CA LYS A 40 2.98 1.39 -6.19
C LYS A 40 1.45 1.34 -6.41
N THR A 41 1.04 1.17 -7.66
CA THR A 41 -0.38 1.10 -8.04
C THR A 41 -1.08 -0.10 -7.41
N ARG A 42 -0.46 -1.29 -7.40
CA ARG A 42 -1.02 -2.46 -6.70
C ARG A 42 -1.20 -2.21 -5.20
N CYS A 43 -0.21 -1.61 -4.54
CA CYS A 43 -0.29 -1.26 -3.11
C CYS A 43 -1.42 -0.27 -2.84
N LEU A 44 -1.52 0.80 -3.62
CA LEU A 44 -2.60 1.80 -3.49
C LEU A 44 -3.98 1.18 -3.71
N HIS A 45 -4.12 0.29 -4.69
CA HIS A 45 -5.39 -0.37 -4.99
C HIS A 45 -5.82 -1.34 -3.87
N ALA A 46 -4.86 -2.07 -3.29
CA ALA A 46 -5.10 -2.92 -2.12
C ALA A 46 -5.46 -2.10 -0.87
N LEU A 47 -4.83 -0.94 -0.67
CA LEU A 47 -5.18 -0.02 0.41
C LEU A 47 -6.58 0.55 0.21
N ALA A 48 -6.92 0.99 -1.01
CA ALA A 48 -8.25 1.49 -1.33
C ALA A 48 -9.31 0.43 -1.01
N THR A 49 -9.20 -0.78 -1.56
CA THR A 49 -10.13 -1.89 -1.31
C THR A 49 -10.26 -2.26 0.18
N TYR A 50 -9.18 -2.15 0.97
CA TYR A 50 -9.24 -2.37 2.41
C TYR A 50 -9.93 -1.23 3.19
N GLY A 51 -9.77 0.03 2.77
CA GLY A 51 -10.35 1.19 3.45
C GLY A 51 -11.84 1.42 3.21
N VAL A 52 -12.39 0.92 2.10
CA VAL A 52 -13.83 1.04 1.77
C VAL A 52 -14.70 -0.08 2.36
N THR A 53 -14.11 -1.10 2.99
CA THR A 53 -14.89 -2.14 3.65
C THR A 53 -14.94 -1.84 5.15
N PRO A 54 -15.95 -1.10 5.65
CA PRO A 54 -16.20 -1.06 7.08
C PRO A 54 -16.64 -2.46 7.56
N PRO A 55 -16.34 -2.82 8.83
CA PRO A 55 -16.82 -4.06 9.44
C PRO A 55 -18.35 -4.12 9.55
#